data_AF-A0A3N2BCB9-F1
#
_entry.id   AF-A0A3N2BCB9-F1
#
_cell.length_a   1.000
_cell.length_b   1.000
_cell.length_c   1.000
_cell.angle_alpha   90.00
_cell.angle_beta   90.00
_cell.angle_gamma   90.00
#
_symmetry.space_group_name_H-M   'P 1'
#
loop_
_entity.id
_entity.type
_entity.pdbx_description
1 polymer ?
#
loop_
_entity_poly.entity_id
_entity_poly.type
_entity_poly.pdbx_seq_one_letter_code
_entity_poly.pdbx_strand_id
1 'polypeptide(L)'
;MGHLAHTEPAPLAPSSADARQTAPPGAFNLILRALIAIGLIAGWVQLSQTPTYRSVEDLLWALEAGEVTQITMERPSADSEGSFPVEWEGPGRPAYSSYPYNSEGMPVTDSISDAPEAPDGFADADHRTRILEAASRAGVPVIERDIDTDHGGFRLNYAVIASLAACLLLVAGPQPRLATRWAWFWLGVIVPVAWLVFVVLEPTPWGRSEPSPPRSRRLTGGWALLLALALGAILTSNPWYRDLFPP
;
A
#
# COMPACT_ATOMS: atom_id res chain seq x y z
N MET A 1 -80.44 -26.71 -20.13
CA MET A 1 -79.74 -25.51 -19.64
C MET A 1 -78.99 -25.87 -18.37
N GLY A 2 -77.75 -26.34 -18.50
CA GLY A 2 -76.87 -26.68 -17.38
C GLY A 2 -75.68 -25.74 -17.41
N HIS A 3 -75.61 -24.85 -16.43
CA HIS A 3 -74.56 -23.84 -16.32
C HIS A 3 -73.37 -24.48 -15.60
N LEU A 4 -72.29 -24.79 -16.35
CA LEU A 4 -71.04 -25.29 -15.80
C LEU A 4 -70.31 -24.13 -15.10
N ALA A 5 -70.18 -24.24 -13.77
CA ALA A 5 -69.38 -23.34 -12.96
C ALA A 5 -67.89 -23.51 -13.30
N HIS A 6 -67.28 -22.46 -13.82
CA HIS A 6 -65.82 -22.34 -13.94
C HIS A 6 -65.23 -22.12 -12.55
N THR A 7 -64.59 -23.14 -12.00
CA THR A 7 -63.75 -23.03 -10.80
C THR A 7 -62.43 -22.38 -11.21
N GLU A 8 -62.23 -21.13 -10.82
CA GLU A 8 -60.99 -20.38 -10.96
C GLU A 8 -59.91 -21.00 -10.04
N PRO A 9 -58.76 -21.45 -10.56
CA PRO A 9 -57.71 -22.01 -9.73
C PRO A 9 -57.07 -20.90 -8.89
N ALA A 10 -56.98 -21.14 -7.58
CA ALA A 10 -56.39 -20.24 -6.60
C ALA A 10 -54.96 -19.80 -6.99
N PRO A 11 -54.58 -18.53 -6.73
CA PRO A 11 -53.22 -18.05 -6.98
C PRO A 11 -52.22 -18.84 -6.12
N LEU A 12 -51.30 -19.55 -6.79
CA LEU A 12 -50.18 -20.25 -6.17
C LEU A 12 -49.36 -19.24 -5.36
N ALA A 13 -49.31 -19.43 -4.05
CA ALA A 13 -48.41 -18.68 -3.18
C ALA A 13 -46.96 -18.83 -3.67
N PRO A 14 -46.15 -17.75 -3.67
CA PRO A 14 -44.76 -17.84 -4.07
C PRO A 14 -44.02 -18.84 -3.16
N SER A 15 -43.51 -19.90 -3.78
CA SER A 15 -42.69 -20.93 -3.14
C SER A 15 -41.52 -20.31 -2.39
N SER A 16 -41.55 -20.39 -1.06
CA SER A 16 -40.51 -19.95 -0.13
C SER A 16 -39.24 -20.83 -0.16
N ALA A 17 -39.05 -21.63 -1.22
CA ALA A 17 -38.04 -22.68 -1.29
C ALA A 17 -36.66 -22.26 -1.81
N ASP A 18 -36.46 -21.02 -2.28
CA ASP A 18 -35.22 -20.66 -3.02
C ASP A 18 -34.29 -19.65 -2.31
N ALA A 19 -34.53 -19.37 -1.03
CA ALA A 19 -33.57 -18.65 -0.21
C ALA A 19 -32.45 -19.60 0.21
N ARG A 20 -31.50 -19.89 -0.71
CA ARG A 20 -30.27 -20.63 -0.41
C ARG A 20 -29.50 -19.91 0.71
N GLN A 21 -29.75 -20.31 1.95
CA GLN A 21 -28.97 -19.89 3.10
C GLN A 21 -27.57 -20.47 2.93
N THR A 22 -26.58 -19.61 2.74
CA THR A 22 -25.17 -20.01 2.73
C THR A 22 -24.79 -20.49 4.13
N ALA A 23 -24.30 -21.73 4.23
CA ALA A 23 -23.83 -22.32 5.48
C ALA A 23 -22.81 -21.40 6.18
N PRO A 24 -22.79 -21.39 7.54
CA PRO A 24 -21.85 -20.57 8.29
C PRO A 24 -20.40 -20.90 7.89
N PRO A 25 -19.52 -19.88 7.80
CA PRO A 25 -18.12 -20.10 7.43
C PRO A 25 -17.45 -21.03 8.45
N GLY A 26 -16.84 -22.12 7.98
CA GLY A 26 -16.04 -22.99 8.83
C GLY A 26 -14.88 -22.25 9.48
N ALA A 27 -14.47 -22.67 10.69
CA ALA A 27 -13.42 -22.05 11.48
C ALA A 27 -12.11 -21.80 10.68
N PHE A 28 -11.76 -22.73 9.77
CA PHE A 28 -10.62 -22.59 8.87
C PHE A 28 -10.67 -21.32 8.00
N ASN A 29 -11.84 -21.00 7.44
CA ASN A 29 -12.01 -19.80 6.60
C ASN A 29 -11.85 -18.52 7.44
N LEU A 30 -12.35 -18.51 8.68
CA LEU A 30 -12.16 -17.37 9.58
C LEU A 30 -10.69 -17.16 9.92
N ILE A 31 -9.95 -18.23 10.21
CA ILE A 31 -8.50 -18.18 10.48
C ILE A 31 -7.75 -17.67 9.25
N LEU A 32 -8.03 -18.21 8.06
CA LEU A 32 -7.41 -17.78 6.81
C LEU A 32 -7.63 -16.27 6.57
N ARG A 33 -8.86 -15.79 6.74
CA ARG A 33 -9.19 -14.36 6.62
C ARG A 33 -8.46 -13.51 7.66
N ALA A 34 -8.37 -13.97 8.91
CA ALA A 34 -7.63 -13.27 9.95
C ALA A 34 -6.14 -13.16 9.59
N LEU A 35 -5.52 -14.23 9.08
CA LEU A 35 -4.13 -14.21 8.63
C LEU A 35 -3.92 -13.25 7.45
N ILE A 36 -4.83 -13.23 6.47
CA ILE A 36 -4.75 -12.28 5.34
C ILE A 36 -4.88 -10.84 5.85
N ALA A 37 -5.83 -10.55 6.73
CA ALA A 37 -6.00 -9.22 7.31
C ALA A 37 -4.77 -8.77 8.11
N ILE A 38 -4.20 -9.65 8.92
CA ILE A 38 -2.96 -9.39 9.65
C ILE A 38 -1.82 -9.12 8.67
N GLY A 39 -1.70 -9.91 7.60
CA GLY A 39 -0.70 -9.72 6.55
C GLY A 39 -0.83 -8.38 5.82
N LEU A 40 -2.06 -7.93 5.54
CA LEU A 40 -2.32 -6.62 4.94
C LEU A 40 -1.87 -5.48 5.87
N ILE A 41 -2.26 -5.55 7.15
CA ILE A 41 -1.89 -4.53 8.16
C ILE A 41 -0.38 -4.52 8.36
N ALA A 42 0.24 -5.69 8.56
CA ALA A 42 1.69 -5.83 8.70
C ALA A 42 2.43 -5.31 7.47
N GLY A 43 1.89 -5.56 6.26
CA GLY A 43 2.43 -5.03 5.02
C GLY A 43 2.36 -3.51 4.91
N TRP A 44 1.28 -2.88 5.38
CA TRP A 44 1.18 -1.42 5.42
C TRP A 44 2.09 -0.81 6.48
N VAL A 45 2.27 -1.47 7.63
CA VAL A 45 3.25 -1.06 8.65
C VAL A 45 4.69 -1.20 8.11
N GLN A 46 4.99 -2.29 7.42
CA GLN A 46 6.27 -2.47 6.73
C GLN A 46 6.49 -1.35 5.70
N LEU A 47 5.46 -1.01 4.93
CA LEU A 47 5.53 0.06 3.93
C LEU A 47 5.79 1.42 4.58
N SER A 48 5.12 1.74 5.68
CA SER A 48 5.35 3.00 6.41
C SER A 48 6.75 3.10 7.02
N GLN A 49 7.40 1.96 7.30
CA GLN A 49 8.77 1.89 7.82
C GLN A 49 9.83 1.76 6.71
N THR A 50 9.43 1.46 5.48
CA THR A 50 10.38 1.28 4.37
C THR A 50 10.84 2.64 3.86
N PRO A 51 12.16 2.93 3.87
CA PRO A 51 12.69 4.18 3.37
C PRO A 51 12.27 4.44 1.91
N THR A 52 11.88 5.68 1.62
CA THR A 52 11.54 6.12 0.26
C THR A 52 12.64 7.00 -0.32
N TYR A 53 12.95 6.81 -1.59
CA TYR A 53 13.87 7.70 -2.30
C TYR A 53 13.31 9.13 -2.33
N ARG A 54 14.12 10.10 -1.93
CA ARG A 54 13.87 11.55 -2.05
C ARG A 54 15.17 12.25 -2.45
N SER A 55 15.09 13.42 -3.07
CA SER A 55 16.29 14.12 -3.50
C SER A 55 17.05 14.74 -2.33
N VAL A 56 18.30 15.16 -2.57
CA VAL A 56 19.08 15.88 -1.55
C VAL A 56 18.47 17.26 -1.30
N GLU A 57 17.86 17.88 -2.31
CA GLU A 57 17.15 19.15 -2.18
C GLU A 57 15.94 19.01 -1.25
N ASP A 58 15.20 17.90 -1.34
CA ASP A 58 14.09 17.61 -0.43
C ASP A 58 14.58 17.49 1.02
N LEU A 59 15.76 16.87 1.23
CA LEU A 59 16.39 16.80 2.56
C LEU A 59 16.76 18.20 3.07
N LEU A 60 17.39 19.03 2.25
CA LEU A 60 17.76 20.39 2.64
C LEU A 60 16.52 21.23 2.97
N TRP A 61 15.46 21.11 2.17
CA TRP A 61 14.19 21.79 2.42
C TRP A 61 13.51 21.29 3.70
N ALA A 62 13.52 19.97 3.95
CA ALA A 62 12.97 19.39 5.17
C ALA A 62 13.75 19.81 6.43
N LEU A 63 15.08 19.98 6.32
CA LEU A 63 15.92 20.52 7.39
C LEU A 63 15.56 21.97 7.72
N GLU A 64 15.36 22.81 6.69
CA GLU A 64 14.92 24.20 6.87
C GLU A 64 13.51 24.28 7.47
N ALA A 65 12.62 23.37 7.09
CA ALA A 65 11.26 23.27 7.64
C ALA A 65 11.22 22.70 9.07
N GLY A 66 12.34 22.18 9.58
CA GLY A 66 12.40 21.54 10.91
C GLY A 66 11.69 20.19 10.97
N GLU A 67 11.52 19.51 9.83
CA GLU A 67 10.84 18.21 9.73
C GLU A 67 11.79 17.03 9.96
N VAL A 68 13.10 17.25 9.97
CA VAL A 68 14.09 16.19 10.15
C VAL A 68 14.47 16.07 11.62
N THR A 69 14.37 14.86 12.17
CA THR A 69 14.73 14.56 13.56
C THR A 69 16.10 13.93 13.69
N GLN A 70 16.55 13.20 12.67
CA GLN A 70 17.82 12.50 12.66
C GLN A 70 18.30 12.28 11.22
N ILE A 71 19.60 12.40 11.01
CA ILE A 71 20.27 12.03 9.76
C ILE A 71 21.24 10.90 10.03
N THR A 72 21.25 9.90 9.17
CA THR A 72 22.24 8.81 9.16
C THR A 72 23.02 8.90 7.85
N MET A 73 24.34 8.95 7.93
CA MET A 73 25.22 9.02 6.76
C MET A 73 26.32 7.97 6.88
N GLU A 74 26.74 7.43 5.75
CA GLU A 74 27.97 6.65 5.71
C GLU A 74 29.17 7.59 5.85
N ARG A 75 30.19 7.19 6.62
CA ARG A 75 31.46 7.93 6.69
C ARG A 75 32.40 7.38 5.62
N PRO A 76 32.52 8.02 4.44
CA PRO A 76 33.47 7.59 3.43
C PRO A 76 34.90 7.60 3.99
N SER A 77 35.69 6.60 3.62
CA SER A 77 37.12 6.58 3.90
C SER A 77 37.84 7.71 3.15
N ALA A 78 39.00 8.13 3.64
CA ALA A 78 39.75 9.24 3.03
C ALA A 78 40.15 9.00 1.57
N ASP A 79 40.16 7.73 1.11
CA ASP A 79 40.56 7.33 -0.24
C ASP A 79 39.37 6.83 -1.08
N SER A 80 38.12 6.98 -0.61
CA SER A 80 36.95 6.47 -1.34
C SER A 80 36.37 7.50 -2.31
N GLU A 81 35.89 6.99 -3.44
CA GLU A 81 35.16 7.71 -4.46
C GLU A 81 33.89 6.94 -4.79
N GLY A 82 32.76 7.63 -4.99
CA GLY A 82 31.50 7.00 -5.36
C GLY A 82 30.27 7.73 -4.83
N SER A 83 29.13 7.06 -4.93
CA SER A 83 27.86 7.53 -4.37
C SER A 83 27.66 6.93 -2.99
N PHE A 84 27.45 7.79 -1.98
CA PHE A 84 27.26 7.36 -0.60
C PHE A 84 25.82 7.61 -0.17
N PRO A 85 25.20 6.64 0.53
CA PRO A 85 23.84 6.77 1.02
C PRO A 85 23.73 7.82 2.13
N VAL A 86 22.61 8.51 2.14
CA VAL A 86 22.14 9.34 3.26
C VAL A 86 20.69 8.97 3.55
N GLU A 87 20.39 8.69 4.81
CA GLU A 87 19.04 8.41 5.29
C GLU A 87 18.63 9.47 6.31
N TRP A 88 17.34 9.79 6.36
CA TRP A 88 16.81 10.69 7.38
C TRP A 88 15.43 10.29 7.86
N GLU A 89 15.18 10.62 9.12
CA GLU A 89 13.91 10.39 9.81
C GLU A 89 13.22 11.72 10.11
N GLY A 90 11.89 11.67 10.16
CA GLY A 90 11.03 12.81 10.45
C GLY A 90 9.61 12.34 10.84
N PRO A 91 8.61 13.22 10.83
CA PRO A 91 7.22 12.84 11.13
C PRO A 91 6.58 11.97 10.05
N GLY A 92 7.16 11.94 8.84
CA GLY A 92 6.74 11.12 7.71
C GLY A 92 7.42 9.76 7.66
N ARG A 93 7.35 9.11 6.49
CA ARG A 93 8.14 7.90 6.22
C ARG A 93 9.64 8.23 6.23
N PRO A 94 10.49 7.31 6.69
CA PRO A 94 11.94 7.44 6.50
C PRO A 94 12.25 7.67 5.03
N ALA A 95 13.26 8.48 4.76
CA ALA A 95 13.67 8.78 3.39
C ALA A 95 15.16 8.52 3.22
N TYR A 96 15.55 8.20 2.00
CA TYR A 96 16.94 8.00 1.64
C TYR A 96 17.27 8.71 0.33
N SER A 97 18.53 9.08 0.19
CA SER A 97 19.12 9.62 -1.02
C SER A 97 20.56 9.12 -1.12
N SER A 98 21.27 9.54 -2.16
CA SER A 98 22.68 9.27 -2.31
C SER A 98 23.40 10.51 -2.80
N TYR A 99 24.57 10.80 -2.26
CA TYR A 99 25.38 11.95 -2.67
C TYR A 99 26.72 11.48 -3.27
N PRO A 100 27.21 12.15 -4.33
CA PRO A 100 28.54 11.88 -4.84
C PRO A 100 29.61 12.35 -3.84
N TYR A 101 30.66 11.57 -3.67
CA TYR A 101 31.84 11.91 -2.88
C TYR A 101 33.10 11.58 -3.66
N ASN A 102 34.03 12.53 -3.68
CA ASN A 102 35.38 12.34 -4.20
C ASN A 102 36.38 12.93 -3.20
N SER A 103 37.32 12.11 -2.74
CA SER A 103 38.42 12.52 -1.87
C SER A 103 39.38 13.51 -2.53
N GLU A 104 39.50 13.48 -3.86
CA GLU A 104 40.38 14.35 -4.64
C GLU A 104 39.76 15.71 -5.00
N GLY A 105 38.50 15.97 -4.62
CA GLY A 105 37.79 17.22 -4.91
C GLY A 105 37.45 17.43 -6.40
N MET A 106 37.60 16.38 -7.21
CA MET A 106 37.23 16.37 -8.63
C MET A 106 35.78 15.92 -8.82
N PRO A 107 35.05 16.44 -9.83
CA PRO A 107 33.68 16.00 -10.06
C PRO A 107 33.65 14.51 -10.45
N VAL A 108 32.87 13.71 -9.71
CA VAL A 108 32.64 12.29 -10.01
C VAL A 108 31.89 12.20 -11.33
N THR A 109 32.58 11.85 -12.41
CA THR A 109 31.95 11.52 -13.68
C THR A 109 31.56 10.06 -13.68
N ASP A 110 30.30 9.81 -13.37
CA ASP A 110 29.49 8.66 -13.76
C ASP A 110 30.12 7.27 -13.50
N SER A 111 29.67 6.60 -12.44
CA SER A 111 29.87 5.16 -12.28
C SER A 111 28.62 4.53 -11.65
N ILE A 112 27.75 4.06 -12.54
CA ILE A 112 26.91 2.86 -12.46
C ILE A 112 26.50 2.50 -11.02
N SER A 113 25.42 3.10 -10.52
CA SER A 113 24.68 2.56 -9.39
C SER A 113 23.27 2.21 -9.85
N ASP A 114 22.73 1.07 -9.40
CA ASP A 114 21.34 0.65 -9.62
C ASP A 114 20.30 1.55 -8.90
N ALA A 115 20.73 2.69 -8.32
CA ALA A 115 19.79 3.72 -7.89
C ALA A 115 19.09 4.30 -9.13
N PRO A 116 17.77 4.53 -9.08
CA PRO A 116 17.07 5.18 -10.19
C PRO A 116 17.80 6.49 -10.52
N GLU A 117 18.18 6.67 -11.79
CA GLU A 117 18.85 7.87 -12.28
C GLU A 117 18.12 9.09 -11.71
N ALA A 118 18.77 9.81 -10.80
CA ALA A 118 18.27 11.08 -10.31
C ALA A 118 18.08 11.96 -11.56
N PRO A 119 16.95 12.67 -11.73
CA PRO A 119 16.64 13.40 -12.96
C PRO A 119 17.67 14.46 -13.37
N ASP A 120 18.61 14.81 -12.49
CA ASP A 120 19.49 15.94 -12.65
C ASP A 120 20.95 15.54 -12.37
N GLY A 121 21.70 15.34 -13.46
CA GLY A 121 23.15 15.17 -13.42
C GLY A 121 23.84 16.49 -13.02
N PHE A 122 24.24 16.61 -11.76
CA PHE A 122 25.08 17.71 -11.31
C PHE A 122 26.27 17.23 -10.47
N ALA A 123 27.43 17.38 -11.09
CA ALA A 123 28.73 17.52 -10.47
C ALA A 123 28.72 18.65 -9.42
N ASP A 124 28.52 18.32 -8.15
CA ASP A 124 28.83 19.25 -7.06
C ASP A 124 29.54 18.48 -5.94
N ALA A 125 30.85 18.72 -5.80
CA ALA A 125 31.73 18.02 -4.88
C ALA A 125 31.43 18.32 -3.39
N ASP A 126 30.42 19.15 -3.09
CA ASP A 126 30.13 19.68 -1.75
C ASP A 126 28.78 19.25 -1.15
N HIS A 127 28.06 18.29 -1.73
CA HIS A 127 26.76 17.84 -1.18
C HIS A 127 26.85 17.39 0.28
N ARG A 128 27.89 16.63 0.65
CA ARG A 128 28.13 16.24 2.06
C ARG A 128 28.33 17.45 2.96
N THR A 129 29.16 18.40 2.54
CA THR A 129 29.43 19.64 3.29
C THR A 129 28.14 20.42 3.52
N ARG A 130 27.31 20.59 2.48
CA ARG A 130 26.01 21.27 2.56
C ARG A 130 25.05 20.58 3.52
N ILE A 131 24.95 19.25 3.47
CA ILE A 131 24.10 18.46 4.38
C ILE A 131 24.56 18.66 5.83
N LEU A 132 25.87 18.58 6.10
CA LEU A 132 26.43 18.75 7.46
C LEU A 132 26.22 20.18 7.99
N GLU A 133 26.41 21.19 7.15
CA GLU A 133 26.16 22.59 7.51
C GLU A 133 24.67 22.85 7.81
N ALA A 134 23.78 22.32 6.97
CA ALA A 134 22.33 22.44 7.16
C ALA A 134 21.87 21.72 8.43
N ALA A 135 22.36 20.49 8.68
CA ALA A 135 22.07 19.73 9.89
C ALA A 135 22.56 20.44 11.15
N SER A 136 23.79 20.97 11.12
CA SER A 136 24.36 21.75 12.22
C SER A 136 23.53 23.01 12.52
N ARG A 137 23.09 23.73 11.48
CA ARG A 137 22.23 24.91 11.61
C ARG A 137 20.86 24.58 12.20
N ALA A 138 20.29 23.45 11.81
CA ALA A 138 19.01 22.96 12.31
C ALA A 138 19.10 22.30 13.70
N GLY A 139 20.30 22.03 14.20
CA GLY A 139 20.52 21.32 15.47
C GLY A 139 20.16 19.83 15.41
N VAL A 140 20.17 19.24 14.21
CA VAL A 140 19.80 17.83 13.98
C VAL A 140 21.02 16.94 14.17
N PRO A 141 20.92 15.83 14.95
CA PRO A 141 22.01 14.89 15.11
C PRO A 141 22.31 14.14 13.81
N VAL A 142 23.59 14.10 13.45
CA VAL A 142 24.11 13.29 12.34
C VAL A 142 24.82 12.07 12.93
N ILE A 143 24.31 10.88 12.62
CA ILE A 143 24.88 9.61 13.03
C ILE A 143 25.65 9.03 11.86
N GLU A 144 26.93 8.76 12.07
CA GLU A 144 27.75 8.09 11.07
C GLU A 144 27.76 6.59 11.33
N ARG A 145 27.27 5.83 10.36
CA ARG A 145 27.15 4.36 10.42
C ARG A 145 27.25 3.79 9.00
N ASP A 146 27.83 2.61 8.86
CA ASP A 146 27.74 1.84 7.61
C ASP A 146 26.27 1.56 7.31
N ILE A 147 25.78 2.17 6.23
CA ILE A 147 24.44 1.93 5.72
C ILE A 147 24.56 0.74 4.78
N ASP A 148 24.04 -0.40 5.22
CA ASP A 148 24.02 -1.60 4.39
C ASP A 148 23.04 -1.38 3.24
N THR A 149 23.55 -0.93 2.08
CA THR A 149 22.75 -0.70 0.87
C THR A 149 22.40 -1.99 0.15
N ASP A 150 22.50 -3.15 0.80
CA ASP A 150 22.14 -4.45 0.24
C ASP A 150 20.61 -4.54 0.02
N HIS A 151 20.16 -3.82 -1.01
CA HIS A 151 18.80 -3.79 -1.54
C HIS A 151 18.60 -4.94 -2.54
N GLY A 152 19.65 -5.74 -2.83
CA GLY A 152 19.64 -6.85 -3.78
C GLY A 152 18.98 -8.14 -3.28
N GLY A 153 18.59 -8.21 -2.01
CA GLY A 153 17.84 -9.35 -1.47
C GLY A 153 16.38 -9.34 -1.91
N PHE A 154 15.80 -10.51 -2.18
CA PHE A 154 14.37 -10.68 -2.42
C PHE A 154 13.56 -10.19 -1.19
N ARG A 155 13.16 -8.92 -1.17
CA ARG A 155 12.36 -8.35 -0.08
C ARG A 155 10.93 -8.89 -0.20
N LEU A 156 10.56 -9.77 0.72
CA LEU A 156 9.17 -10.21 0.86
C LEU A 156 8.32 -9.01 1.27
N ASN A 157 7.55 -8.48 0.32
CA ASN A 157 6.57 -7.45 0.58
C ASN A 157 5.27 -8.11 1.09
N TYR A 158 5.02 -8.02 2.40
CA TYR A 158 3.86 -8.68 3.01
C TYR A 158 2.54 -8.14 2.46
N ALA A 159 2.48 -6.86 2.07
CA ALA A 159 1.27 -6.27 1.49
C ALA A 159 0.95 -6.90 0.13
N VAL A 160 1.96 -7.13 -0.71
CA VAL A 160 1.79 -7.79 -2.02
C VAL A 160 1.32 -9.22 -1.84
N ILE A 161 1.97 -9.98 -0.95
CA ILE A 161 1.62 -11.39 -0.68
C ILE A 161 0.20 -11.49 -0.11
N ALA A 162 -0.16 -10.64 0.85
CA ALA A 162 -1.48 -10.65 1.45
C ALA A 162 -2.57 -10.19 0.46
N SER A 163 -2.27 -9.21 -0.40
CA SER A 163 -3.18 -8.78 -1.48
C SER A 163 -3.40 -9.89 -2.51
N LEU A 164 -2.35 -10.63 -2.86
CA LEU A 164 -2.46 -11.80 -3.73
C LEU A 164 -3.31 -12.89 -3.07
N ALA A 165 -3.10 -13.18 -1.79
CA ALA A 165 -3.92 -14.14 -1.05
C ALA A 165 -5.39 -13.70 -0.98
N ALA A 166 -5.68 -12.41 -0.78
CA ALA A 166 -7.02 -11.86 -0.82
C ALA A 166 -7.66 -11.98 -2.23
N CYS A 167 -6.87 -11.77 -3.28
CA CYS A 167 -7.31 -11.96 -4.66
C CYS A 167 -7.64 -13.44 -4.96
N LEU A 168 -6.80 -14.37 -4.52
CA LEU A 168 -7.07 -15.81 -4.62
C LEU A 168 -8.33 -16.20 -3.86
N LEU A 169 -8.53 -15.64 -2.65
CA LEU A 169 -9.77 -15.83 -1.87
C LEU A 169 -10.99 -15.30 -2.62
N LEU A 170 -10.88 -14.18 -3.32
CA LEU A 170 -11.97 -13.60 -4.12
C LEU A 170 -12.34 -14.47 -5.34
N VAL A 171 -11.33 -15.05 -6.00
CA VAL A 171 -11.52 -15.89 -7.20
C VAL A 171 -12.04 -17.29 -6.84
N ALA A 172 -11.39 -17.95 -5.88
CA ALA A 172 -11.71 -19.32 -5.47
C ALA A 172 -12.88 -19.39 -4.47
N GLY A 173 -13.17 -18.29 -3.78
CA GLY A 173 -14.16 -18.23 -2.72
C GLY A 173 -15.62 -18.15 -3.19
N PRO A 174 -16.54 -18.23 -2.22
CA PRO A 174 -17.97 -18.07 -2.47
C PRO A 174 -18.29 -16.69 -3.05
N GLN A 175 -19.43 -16.57 -3.73
CA GLN A 175 -19.81 -15.33 -4.36
C GLN A 175 -20.01 -14.21 -3.31
N PRO A 176 -19.30 -13.08 -3.40
CA PRO A 176 -19.43 -11.98 -2.45
C PRO A 176 -20.85 -11.40 -2.44
N ARG A 177 -21.30 -10.98 -1.26
CA ARG A 177 -22.68 -10.56 -0.98
C ARG A 177 -22.93 -9.09 -1.34
N LEU A 178 -21.93 -8.23 -1.13
CA LEU A 178 -22.03 -6.77 -1.26
C LEU A 178 -21.81 -6.29 -2.71
N ALA A 179 -20.90 -6.95 -3.42
CA ALA A 179 -20.49 -6.56 -4.77
C ALA A 179 -20.17 -7.81 -5.60
N THR A 180 -20.02 -7.66 -6.92
CA THR A 180 -19.53 -8.77 -7.76
C THR A 180 -18.04 -9.01 -7.52
N ARG A 181 -17.52 -10.19 -7.93
CA ARG A 181 -16.07 -10.47 -7.87
C ARG A 181 -15.27 -9.39 -8.61
N TRP A 182 -15.71 -9.02 -9.80
CA TRP A 182 -15.09 -7.95 -10.58
C TRP A 182 -15.13 -6.58 -9.89
N ALA A 183 -16.21 -6.28 -9.16
CA ALA A 183 -16.27 -5.03 -8.42
C ALA A 183 -15.24 -4.96 -7.28
N TRP A 184 -15.09 -6.03 -6.51
CA TRP A 184 -14.06 -6.13 -5.47
C TRP A 184 -12.64 -6.12 -6.04
N PHE A 185 -12.44 -6.75 -7.20
CA PHE A 185 -11.15 -6.72 -7.90
C PHE A 185 -10.73 -5.28 -8.25
N TRP A 186 -11.61 -4.53 -8.92
CA TRP A 186 -11.29 -3.14 -9.29
C TRP A 186 -11.07 -2.24 -8.06
N LEU A 187 -11.89 -2.41 -7.02
CA LEU A 187 -11.71 -1.68 -5.77
C LEU A 187 -10.37 -2.02 -5.10
N GLY A 188 -10.00 -3.29 -4.99
CA GLY A 188 -8.75 -3.71 -4.35
C GLY A 188 -7.49 -3.30 -5.10
N VAL A 189 -7.53 -3.28 -6.43
CA VAL A 189 -6.38 -2.87 -7.26
C VAL A 189 -6.14 -1.36 -7.19
N ILE A 190 -7.20 -0.55 -7.24
CA ILE A 190 -7.07 0.93 -7.24
C ILE A 190 -7.01 1.50 -5.81
N VAL A 191 -7.67 0.85 -4.86
CA VAL A 191 -7.75 1.27 -3.46
C VAL A 191 -7.32 0.08 -2.59
N PRO A 192 -6.03 -0.08 -2.26
CA PRO A 192 -5.51 -1.24 -1.51
C PRO A 192 -6.26 -1.49 -0.20
N VAL A 193 -6.74 -0.44 0.46
CA VAL A 193 -7.55 -0.52 1.69
C VAL A 193 -8.84 -1.34 1.49
N ALA A 194 -9.38 -1.38 0.27
CA ALA A 194 -10.56 -2.18 -0.05
C ALA A 194 -10.34 -3.69 0.11
N TRP A 195 -9.09 -4.20 0.03
CA TRP A 195 -8.80 -5.60 0.34
C TRP A 195 -9.09 -5.93 1.79
N LEU A 196 -8.76 -5.04 2.73
CA LEU A 196 -9.06 -5.23 4.14
C LEU A 196 -10.58 -5.22 4.36
N VAL A 197 -11.29 -4.27 3.73
CA VAL A 197 -12.76 -4.19 3.79
C VAL A 197 -13.41 -5.48 3.26
N PHE A 198 -12.92 -6.00 2.13
CA PHE A 198 -13.36 -7.27 1.57
C PHE A 198 -13.16 -8.43 2.56
N VAL A 199 -11.93 -8.58 3.07
CA VAL A 199 -11.56 -9.68 3.97
C VAL A 199 -12.33 -9.62 5.29
N VAL A 200 -12.72 -8.45 5.78
CA VAL A 200 -13.49 -8.29 7.04
C VAL A 200 -15.00 -8.51 6.83
N LEU A 201 -15.55 -8.08 5.70
CA LEU A 201 -17.01 -8.07 5.48
C LEU A 201 -17.56 -9.29 4.72
N GLU A 202 -16.76 -9.97 3.90
CA GLU A 202 -17.22 -11.04 3.00
C GLU A 202 -16.72 -12.43 3.41
N PRO A 203 -17.56 -13.49 3.39
CA PRO A 203 -18.98 -13.53 2.99
C PRO A 203 -19.96 -13.08 4.09
N THR A 204 -19.57 -13.26 5.35
CA THR A 204 -20.25 -12.70 6.53
C THR A 204 -19.29 -11.80 7.30
N PRO A 205 -19.80 -10.69 7.88
CA PRO A 205 -19.01 -9.85 8.77
C PRO A 205 -18.45 -10.68 9.92
N TRP A 206 -17.21 -10.41 10.34
CA TRP A 206 -16.66 -11.04 11.55
C TRP A 206 -17.61 -10.88 12.75
N GLY A 207 -17.75 -11.96 13.51
CA GLY A 207 -18.63 -12.01 14.69
C GLY A 207 -20.09 -12.36 14.40
N ARG A 208 -20.49 -12.61 13.15
CA ARG A 208 -21.84 -13.09 12.82
C ARG A 208 -21.83 -14.54 12.32
N SER A 209 -22.46 -15.42 13.10
CA SER A 209 -22.69 -16.82 12.75
C SER A 209 -23.94 -17.04 11.89
N GLU A 210 -24.83 -16.04 11.79
CA GLU A 210 -26.06 -16.14 11.02
C GLU A 210 -25.86 -15.87 9.52
N PRO A 211 -26.45 -16.68 8.63
CA PRO A 211 -26.50 -16.43 7.19
C PRO A 211 -27.11 -15.06 6.91
N SER A 212 -26.31 -14.10 6.45
CA SER A 212 -26.84 -12.80 6.06
C SER A 212 -27.53 -12.91 4.70
N PRO A 213 -28.76 -12.39 4.55
CA PRO A 213 -29.49 -12.49 3.29
C PRO A 213 -28.72 -11.80 2.15
N PRO A 214 -28.80 -12.33 0.92
CA PRO A 214 -28.19 -11.69 -0.24
C PRO A 214 -28.78 -10.29 -0.45
N ARG A 215 -27.92 -9.29 -0.67
CA ARG A 215 -28.38 -7.92 -0.96
C ARG A 215 -28.99 -7.87 -2.37
N SER A 216 -30.15 -7.22 -2.50
CA SER A 216 -30.90 -7.07 -3.76
C SER A 216 -30.20 -6.15 -4.76
N ARG A 217 -29.44 -5.15 -4.28
CA ARG A 217 -28.58 -4.30 -5.10
C ARG A 217 -27.12 -4.59 -4.79
N ARG A 218 -26.40 -5.09 -5.79
CA ARG A 218 -24.95 -5.33 -5.74
C ARG A 218 -24.24 -4.34 -6.63
N LEU A 219 -23.09 -3.85 -6.18
CA LEU A 219 -22.22 -3.04 -7.03
C LEU A 219 -21.68 -3.92 -8.16
N THR A 220 -21.92 -3.51 -9.41
CA THR A 220 -21.44 -4.23 -10.59
C THR A 220 -20.03 -3.76 -10.97
N GLY A 221 -19.32 -4.55 -11.78
CA GLY A 221 -17.91 -4.30 -12.09
C GLY A 221 -17.65 -2.93 -12.73
N GLY A 222 -18.49 -2.51 -13.69
CA GLY A 222 -18.32 -1.22 -14.36
C GLY A 222 -18.54 -0.02 -13.43
N TRP A 223 -19.58 -0.05 -12.60
CA TRP A 223 -19.82 0.99 -11.60
C TRP A 223 -18.76 1.00 -10.50
N ALA A 224 -18.26 -0.17 -10.11
CA ALA A 224 -17.17 -0.27 -9.16
C ALA A 224 -15.86 0.30 -9.70
N LEU A 225 -15.57 0.13 -10.99
CA LEU A 225 -14.40 0.74 -11.62
C LEU A 225 -14.48 2.27 -11.55
N LEU A 226 -15.63 2.86 -11.93
CA LEU A 226 -15.83 4.31 -11.83
C LEU A 226 -15.70 4.81 -10.38
N LEU A 227 -16.31 4.07 -9.44
CA LEU A 227 -16.22 4.40 -8.02
C LEU A 227 -14.77 4.28 -7.51
N ALA A 228 -14.05 3.25 -7.93
CA ALA A 228 -12.66 3.01 -7.53
C ALA A 228 -11.74 4.12 -8.06
N LEU A 229 -11.92 4.55 -9.31
CA LEU A 229 -11.18 5.68 -9.89
C LEU A 229 -11.48 6.99 -9.15
N ALA A 230 -12.76 7.27 -8.89
CA ALA A 230 -13.17 8.46 -8.13
C ALA A 230 -12.59 8.44 -6.71
N LEU A 231 -12.69 7.31 -6.01
CA LEU A 231 -12.19 7.15 -4.66
C LEU A 231 -10.64 7.19 -4.62
N GLY A 232 -9.98 6.58 -5.59
CA GLY A 232 -8.53 6.64 -5.76
C GLY A 232 -8.04 8.06 -6.00
N ALA A 233 -8.72 8.84 -6.86
CA ALA A 233 -8.40 10.25 -7.07
C ALA A 233 -8.61 11.10 -5.80
N ILE A 234 -9.69 10.84 -5.05
CA ILE A 234 -9.96 11.53 -3.78
C ILE A 234 -8.90 11.16 -2.74
N LEU A 235 -8.62 9.87 -2.56
CA LEU A 235 -7.65 9.40 -1.57
C LEU A 235 -6.25 9.89 -1.89
N THR A 236 -5.81 9.74 -3.14
CA THR A 236 -4.52 10.31 -3.58
C THR A 236 -4.49 11.82 -3.47
N SER A 237 -5.61 12.57 -3.44
CA SER A 237 -5.52 14.02 -3.16
C SER A 237 -5.07 14.35 -1.73
N ASN A 238 -5.12 13.38 -0.81
CA ASN A 238 -4.71 13.53 0.58
C ASN A 238 -3.23 13.16 0.77
N PRO A 239 -2.39 14.03 1.40
CA PRO A 239 -0.97 13.79 1.60
C PRO A 239 -0.66 12.46 2.31
N TRP A 240 -1.35 12.19 3.43
CA TRP A 240 -1.14 10.99 4.24
C TRP A 240 -1.35 9.68 3.47
N TYR A 241 -2.24 9.67 2.47
CA TYR A 241 -2.50 8.49 1.66
C TYR A 241 -1.43 8.31 0.59
N ARG A 242 -0.98 9.39 -0.06
CA ARG A 242 0.12 9.34 -1.04
C ARG A 242 1.41 8.86 -0.40
N ASP A 243 1.69 9.31 0.82
CA ASP A 243 2.89 8.89 1.54
C ASP A 243 2.89 7.38 1.79
N LEU A 244 1.74 6.82 2.19
CA LEU A 244 1.59 5.38 2.42
C LEU A 244 1.52 4.57 1.13
N PHE A 245 0.83 5.06 0.10
CA PHE A 245 0.60 4.37 -1.17
C PHE A 245 1.07 5.26 -2.33
N PRO A 246 2.39 5.27 -2.63
CA PRO A 246 2.88 5.99 -3.80
C PRO A 246 2.27 5.39 -5.08
N PRO A 247 2.01 6.23 -6.11
CA PRO A 247 1.40 5.83 -7.37
C PRO A 247 2.26 4.87 -8.21
#